data_AF-A0A8H3U374-F1
#
_entry.id   AF-A0A8H3U374-F1
#
_cell.length_a   1.000
_cell.length_b   1.000
_cell.length_c   1.000
_cell.angle_alpha   90.00
_cell.angle_beta   90.00
_cell.angle_gamma   90.00
#
_symmetry.space_group_name_H-M   'P 1'
#
loop_
_entity.id
_entity.type
_entity.pdbx_description
1 polymer ?
#
loop_
_entity_poly.entity_id
_entity_poly.type
_entity_poly.pdbx_seq_one_letter_code
_entity_poly.pdbx_strand_id
1 'polypeptide(L)'
;MKSNALLLSFLSAANVAFAVKFISGPEGWPAAIKINTTEQTWEDVQAAPGVIRAAAPKRMTMKSRVSHIPNAKSVKIRYGPYTVPAPKVAGGEGMVWNSPSPSIEKPCPGKCTLIGMNAGLEFADGTDANTDQKMWLHHMVLFNIGSNAWDATCTAFGLPHMIVGTTVGGSERIFSSGNERTMIPFNHPESKKPIAGYPLLPADRFGLIADLMNMNPQSKQVWMTMYYDFVEDHPAGWDEVKPVWFDVAQCGTSEVSGRQAGASFKIASGVWPASFDGEVMGVGGHIHDGGTNLEVLQGSQVACNSPATYSTAEESKKRAAIVMQGGYPSSDLPPNTPISAAPPMDGMPAGGHDHAGGQHIVAMGVCGEIAGYNGSPKSPLKVEKVVKGQSWKIQAYYDYKQFNGMKNNRGGMDTVMGIAIMFVRTKRPMRLAVGGSAPPAAGGPRAGGSAPPPGAGPRAGGSAPPPAAAAPPAAAAPPTVAEPPAVAEPPAGANTKSLFESEFNNTGSELEYS
;
A
#
# COMPACT_ATOMS: atom_id res chain seq x y z
N MET A 1 -14.34 14.29 63.73
CA MET A 1 -13.06 14.26 64.47
C MET A 1 -12.40 12.91 64.23
N LYS A 2 -11.07 12.93 64.08
CA LYS A 2 -10.11 11.81 63.98
C LYS A 2 -9.96 11.12 62.62
N SER A 3 -9.05 11.72 61.85
CA SER A 3 -8.25 11.19 60.76
C SER A 3 -7.37 10.03 61.21
N ASN A 4 -7.14 9.05 60.32
CA ASN A 4 -5.95 8.20 60.36
C ASN A 4 -5.27 8.28 58.99
N ALA A 5 -4.13 8.96 58.98
CA ALA A 5 -3.24 9.12 57.85
C ALA A 5 -2.37 7.86 57.72
N LEU A 6 -2.33 7.28 56.51
CA LEU A 6 -1.40 6.24 56.13
C LEU A 6 -0.10 6.93 55.67
N LEU A 7 0.93 6.88 56.52
CA LEU A 7 2.30 7.26 56.14
C LEU A 7 2.88 6.20 55.20
N LEU A 8 3.13 6.56 53.95
CA LEU A 8 4.06 5.86 53.07
C LEU A 8 5.45 6.48 53.28
N SER A 9 6.34 5.72 53.90
CA SER A 9 7.75 6.06 54.06
C SER A 9 8.51 5.90 52.75
N PHE A 10 9.28 6.94 52.41
CA PHE A 10 10.33 6.91 51.41
C PHE A 10 11.41 5.90 51.82
N LEU A 11 11.69 4.92 50.97
CA LEU A 11 12.96 4.19 50.99
C LEU A 11 13.75 4.56 49.74
N SER A 12 14.94 5.09 50.02
CA SER A 12 15.97 5.56 49.10
C SER A 12 16.50 4.46 48.20
N ALA A 13 16.69 4.81 46.93
CA ALA A 13 17.50 4.05 45.99
C ALA A 13 18.97 4.03 46.44
N ALA A 14 19.42 2.89 46.96
CA ALA A 14 20.84 2.54 47.04
C ALA A 14 21.00 1.03 47.17
N ASN A 15 21.89 0.46 46.37
CA ASN A 15 22.46 -0.90 46.44
C ASN A 15 21.61 -2.06 45.92
N VAL A 16 21.61 -2.24 44.59
CA VAL A 16 21.66 -3.58 43.97
C VAL A 16 22.72 -3.55 42.87
N ALA A 17 23.97 -3.71 43.28
CA ALA A 17 25.07 -4.12 42.42
C ALA A 17 25.66 -5.41 43.02
N PHE A 18 26.17 -6.27 42.14
CA PHE A 18 26.72 -7.62 42.38
C PHE A 18 25.71 -8.79 42.28
N ALA A 19 25.64 -9.39 41.09
CA ALA A 19 26.24 -10.71 40.82
C ALA A 19 25.81 -11.26 39.45
N VAL A 20 26.41 -10.77 38.36
CA VAL A 20 26.48 -11.54 37.10
C VAL A 20 27.96 -11.82 36.85
N LYS A 21 28.35 -13.06 37.12
CA LYS A 21 29.70 -13.59 36.89
C LYS A 21 29.84 -13.77 35.37
N PHE A 22 30.48 -12.81 34.70
CA PHE A 22 30.95 -13.03 33.33
C PHE A 22 32.04 -14.10 33.37
N ILE A 23 31.85 -15.15 32.59
CA ILE A 23 32.88 -16.14 32.30
C ILE A 23 33.96 -15.39 31.51
N SER A 24 35.12 -15.17 32.14
CA SER A 24 36.32 -14.69 31.48
C SER A 24 36.70 -15.68 30.38
N GLY A 25 36.71 -15.22 29.13
CA GLY A 25 37.30 -15.97 28.03
C GLY A 25 38.80 -16.20 28.26
N PRO A 26 39.39 -17.23 27.65
CA PRO A 26 40.81 -17.56 27.85
C PRO A 26 41.72 -16.42 27.40
N GLU A 27 42.73 -16.12 28.24
CA GLU A 27 43.80 -15.16 27.97
C GLU A 27 44.52 -15.51 26.66
N GLY A 28 44.52 -14.59 25.69
CA GLY A 28 45.18 -14.77 24.40
C GLY A 28 44.48 -14.18 23.17
N TRP A 29 43.30 -13.58 23.31
CA TRP A 29 42.68 -12.84 22.19
C TRP A 29 43.36 -11.48 21.99
N PRO A 30 43.97 -11.21 20.83
CA PRO A 30 44.57 -9.91 20.58
C PRO A 30 43.46 -8.84 20.50
N ALA A 31 43.61 -7.84 21.35
CA ALA A 31 42.90 -6.57 21.28
C ALA A 31 43.28 -5.83 19.98
N ALA A 32 42.64 -6.15 18.86
CA ALA A 32 42.55 -5.30 17.68
C ALA A 32 41.58 -5.87 16.62
N ILE A 33 40.30 -6.02 16.93
CA ILE A 33 39.30 -5.85 15.88
C ILE A 33 39.00 -4.35 15.83
N LYS A 34 39.85 -3.60 15.12
CA LYS A 34 39.47 -2.28 14.63
C LYS A 34 38.40 -2.53 13.56
N ILE A 35 37.13 -2.51 13.96
CA ILE A 35 36.03 -2.42 12.99
C ILE A 35 36.14 -1.03 12.38
N ASN A 36 36.86 -0.94 11.27
CA ASN A 36 36.91 0.27 10.46
C ASN A 36 35.54 0.35 9.77
N THR A 37 34.61 1.12 10.34
CA THR A 37 33.31 1.41 9.71
C THR A 37 33.53 2.43 8.60
N THR A 38 34.26 2.05 7.56
CA THR A 38 34.22 2.78 6.29
C THR A 38 32.82 2.62 5.72
N GLU A 39 32.19 3.74 5.34
CA GLU A 39 30.97 3.73 4.55
C GLU A 39 31.20 2.86 3.31
N GLN A 40 30.58 1.68 3.27
CA GLN A 40 30.59 0.82 2.08
C GLN A 40 29.55 1.35 1.10
N THR A 41 29.93 1.52 -0.17
CA THR A 41 28.96 1.86 -1.22
C THR A 41 28.36 0.58 -1.82
N TRP A 42 27.25 0.70 -2.56
CA TRP A 42 26.58 -0.45 -3.17
C TRP A 42 27.50 -1.17 -4.18
N GLU A 43 28.33 -0.41 -4.88
CA GLU A 43 29.27 -0.90 -5.87
C GLU A 43 30.34 -1.81 -5.24
N ASP A 44 30.72 -1.57 -3.98
CA ASP A 44 31.71 -2.38 -3.26
C ASP A 44 31.17 -3.79 -2.89
N VAL A 45 29.85 -3.95 -2.81
CA VAL A 45 29.20 -5.19 -2.36
C VAL A 45 28.97 -6.19 -3.51
N GLN A 46 29.06 -5.76 -4.78
CA GLN A 46 28.66 -6.60 -5.92
C GLN A 46 29.69 -7.65 -6.40
N ALA A 47 30.83 -7.87 -5.74
CA ALA A 47 31.94 -8.60 -6.36
C ALA A 47 31.90 -10.15 -6.28
N ALA A 48 32.10 -10.76 -7.45
CA ALA A 48 32.57 -12.12 -7.81
C ALA A 48 31.69 -13.37 -7.49
N PRO A 49 31.39 -14.23 -8.49
CA PRO A 49 30.84 -15.57 -8.27
C PRO A 49 31.76 -16.44 -7.39
N GLY A 50 31.23 -17.09 -6.37
CA GLY A 50 31.96 -18.08 -5.54
C GLY A 50 32.48 -17.58 -4.19
N VAL A 51 32.34 -16.29 -3.87
CA VAL A 51 32.62 -15.77 -2.52
C VAL A 51 31.37 -15.86 -1.66
N ILE A 52 31.48 -16.39 -0.44
CA ILE A 52 30.41 -16.30 0.56
C ILE A 52 30.12 -14.81 0.77
N ARG A 53 28.98 -14.34 0.27
CA ARG A 53 28.60 -12.93 0.39
C ARG A 53 28.40 -12.61 1.86
N ALA A 54 29.13 -11.59 2.34
CA ALA A 54 28.82 -11.00 3.62
C ALA A 54 27.35 -10.54 3.63
N ALA A 55 26.69 -10.60 4.79
CA ALA A 55 25.35 -10.06 4.92
C ALA A 55 25.35 -8.59 4.52
N ALA A 56 24.42 -8.18 3.65
CA ALA A 56 24.36 -6.79 3.21
C ALA A 56 24.08 -5.86 4.41
N PRO A 57 24.66 -4.66 4.45
CA PRO A 57 24.55 -3.79 5.61
C PRO A 57 23.11 -3.33 5.82
N LYS A 58 22.73 -3.12 7.08
CA LYS A 58 21.38 -2.64 7.43
C LYS A 58 21.08 -1.28 6.80
N ARG A 59 22.07 -0.40 6.73
CA ARG A 59 21.97 0.94 6.16
C ARG A 59 23.07 1.11 5.13
N MET A 60 22.71 1.69 3.99
CA MET A 60 23.64 1.95 2.90
C MET A 60 23.38 3.33 2.32
N THR A 61 24.37 4.21 2.41
CA THR A 61 24.36 5.47 1.68
C THR A 61 24.51 5.17 0.19
N MET A 62 23.70 5.81 -0.63
CA MET A 62 23.69 5.63 -2.08
C MET A 62 24.09 6.92 -2.78
N LYS A 63 24.56 6.78 -4.02
CA LYS A 63 24.56 7.91 -4.94
C LYS A 63 23.14 8.47 -5.04
N SER A 64 23.01 9.79 -4.99
CA SER A 64 21.71 10.45 -5.08
C SER A 64 20.96 10.01 -6.34
N ARG A 65 19.75 9.50 -6.14
CA ARG A 65 18.81 9.07 -7.19
C ARG A 65 18.02 10.25 -7.77
N VAL A 66 18.07 11.40 -7.09
CA VAL A 66 17.33 12.62 -7.43
C VAL A 66 18.30 13.78 -7.66
N SER A 67 19.15 13.63 -8.68
CA SER A 67 20.30 14.51 -8.92
C SER A 67 19.93 15.93 -9.37
N HIS A 68 18.71 16.16 -9.87
CA HIS A 68 18.24 17.49 -10.26
C HIS A 68 17.84 18.36 -9.07
N ILE A 69 17.72 17.78 -7.87
CA ILE A 69 17.51 18.52 -6.63
C ILE A 69 18.86 18.71 -5.93
N PRO A 70 19.33 19.96 -5.74
CA PRO A 70 20.58 20.22 -5.05
C PRO A 70 20.62 19.60 -3.65
N ASN A 71 21.76 19.00 -3.31
CA ASN A 71 22.02 18.37 -2.01
C ASN A 71 21.10 17.18 -1.66
N ALA A 72 20.34 16.64 -2.62
CA ALA A 72 19.58 15.42 -2.42
C ALA A 72 20.51 14.26 -2.06
N LYS A 73 20.13 13.49 -1.05
CA LYS A 73 20.78 12.27 -0.58
C LYS A 73 19.84 11.09 -0.80
N SER A 74 20.42 9.92 -1.01
CA SER A 74 19.68 8.67 -1.09
C SER A 74 20.26 7.66 -0.09
N VAL A 75 19.38 6.93 0.59
CA VAL A 75 19.77 5.88 1.54
C VAL A 75 18.87 4.67 1.36
N LYS A 76 19.46 3.47 1.37
CA LYS A 76 18.76 2.20 1.50
C LYS A 76 18.82 1.74 2.96
N ILE A 77 17.68 1.38 3.52
CA ILE A 77 17.56 0.82 4.88
C ILE A 77 16.84 -0.53 4.81
N ARG A 78 17.39 -1.53 5.49
CA ARG A 78 16.84 -2.89 5.63
C ARG A 78 16.12 -3.02 6.98
N TYR A 79 14.91 -3.55 6.97
CA TYR A 79 14.09 -3.88 8.13
C TYR A 79 13.87 -5.39 8.20
N GLY A 80 13.95 -5.95 9.40
CA GLY A 80 13.95 -7.40 9.63
C GLY A 80 15.17 -7.84 10.46
N PRO A 81 15.56 -9.13 10.39
CA PRO A 81 15.03 -10.16 9.49
C PRO A 81 13.58 -10.54 9.77
N TYR A 82 12.87 -10.93 8.71
CA TYR A 82 11.58 -11.62 8.79
C TYR A 82 11.76 -13.08 8.38
N THR A 83 11.24 -14.00 9.19
CA THR A 83 11.12 -15.41 8.81
C THR A 83 9.73 -15.65 8.26
N VAL A 84 9.63 -15.81 6.95
CA VAL A 84 8.36 -16.09 6.27
C VAL A 84 8.18 -17.61 6.19
N PRO A 85 7.10 -18.17 6.78
CA PRO A 85 6.93 -19.62 6.88
C PRO A 85 6.79 -20.27 5.51
N ALA A 86 7.01 -21.58 5.42
CA ALA A 86 6.61 -22.35 4.24
C ALA A 86 5.07 -22.44 4.15
N PRO A 87 4.52 -22.73 2.95
CA PRO A 87 3.16 -23.19 2.79
C PRO A 87 2.85 -24.41 3.66
N LYS A 88 1.64 -24.46 4.22
CA LYS A 88 1.17 -25.63 5.00
C LYS A 88 0.63 -26.75 4.12
N VAL A 89 0.32 -26.45 2.86
CA VAL A 89 -0.23 -27.39 1.88
C VAL A 89 0.55 -27.24 0.57
N ALA A 90 0.60 -28.32 -0.22
CA ALA A 90 1.26 -28.28 -1.53
C ALA A 90 0.58 -27.24 -2.43
N GLY A 91 1.36 -26.36 -3.04
CA GLY A 91 0.86 -25.24 -3.84
C GLY A 91 0.23 -24.10 -3.03
N GLY A 92 0.21 -24.15 -1.70
CA GLY A 92 -0.25 -23.02 -0.90
C GLY A 92 0.78 -21.91 -0.79
N GLU A 93 0.51 -20.98 0.11
CA GLU A 93 1.40 -19.90 0.51
C GLU A 93 1.65 -19.90 2.02
N GLY A 94 2.88 -19.57 2.41
CA GLY A 94 3.24 -19.19 3.76
C GLY A 94 3.28 -17.68 3.86
N MET A 95 2.81 -17.13 4.98
CA MET A 95 2.56 -15.70 5.10
C MET A 95 3.03 -15.16 6.46
N VAL A 96 3.65 -13.99 6.42
CA VAL A 96 3.71 -13.06 7.56
C VAL A 96 2.56 -12.09 7.36
N TRP A 97 1.64 -12.02 8.32
CA TRP A 97 0.44 -11.19 8.24
C TRP A 97 0.50 -10.03 9.23
N ASN A 98 0.26 -8.83 8.72
CA ASN A 98 0.14 -7.57 9.43
C ASN A 98 1.20 -7.39 10.52
N SER A 99 2.46 -7.76 10.22
CA SER A 99 3.52 -7.79 11.23
C SER A 99 3.99 -6.37 11.56
N PRO A 100 3.72 -5.85 12.77
CA PRO A 100 4.07 -4.49 13.11
C PRO A 100 5.54 -4.39 13.50
N SER A 101 6.16 -3.31 13.06
CA SER A 101 7.40 -2.78 13.61
C SER A 101 7.13 -1.33 14.03
N PRO A 102 6.71 -1.09 15.28
CA PRO A 102 6.20 0.22 15.70
C PRO A 102 7.29 1.30 15.70
N SER A 103 8.56 0.92 15.78
CA SER A 103 9.68 1.86 15.74
C SER A 103 10.76 1.33 14.83
N ILE A 104 10.89 1.94 13.65
CA ILE A 104 11.95 1.66 12.69
C ILE A 104 12.80 2.90 12.44
N GLU A 105 14.00 2.68 11.90
CA GLU A 105 14.96 3.74 11.61
C GLU A 105 14.43 4.71 10.53
N LYS A 106 14.60 6.02 10.73
CA LYS A 106 14.30 7.05 9.73
C LYS A 106 15.51 7.25 8.80
N PRO A 107 15.32 7.77 7.56
CA PRO A 107 16.44 8.06 6.66
C PRO A 107 17.42 9.11 7.20
N CYS A 108 16.92 10.06 7.99
CA CYS A 108 17.72 11.09 8.64
C CYS A 108 17.47 11.06 10.16
N PRO A 109 18.51 11.28 10.99
CA PRO A 109 18.33 11.38 12.45
C PRO A 109 17.73 12.73 12.88
N GLY A 110 17.94 13.78 12.08
CA GLY A 110 17.52 15.14 12.38
C GLY A 110 16.23 15.56 11.68
N LYS A 111 16.17 16.85 11.38
CA LYS A 111 15.14 17.47 10.54
C LYS A 111 15.53 17.21 9.08
N CYS A 112 14.63 16.66 8.29
CA CYS A 112 14.85 16.50 6.85
C CYS A 112 13.52 16.48 6.09
N THR A 113 13.59 16.56 4.76
CA THR A 113 12.43 16.50 3.88
C THR A 113 12.56 15.32 2.92
N LEU A 114 11.61 14.39 2.95
CA LEU A 114 11.55 13.32 1.94
C LEU A 114 11.11 13.90 0.60
N ILE A 115 11.77 13.47 -0.46
CA ILE A 115 11.49 13.83 -1.86
C ILE A 115 11.23 12.61 -2.73
N GLY A 116 11.46 11.41 -2.20
CA GLY A 116 11.15 10.16 -2.88
C GLY A 116 11.17 8.96 -1.94
N MET A 117 10.35 7.96 -2.24
CA MET A 117 10.29 6.69 -1.49
C MET A 117 10.10 5.52 -2.44
N ASN A 118 10.69 4.39 -2.08
CA ASN A 118 10.47 3.11 -2.74
C ASN A 118 10.73 1.93 -1.78
N ALA A 119 10.06 0.79 -1.98
CA ALA A 119 10.27 -0.43 -1.20
C ALA A 119 10.82 -1.57 -2.06
N GLY A 120 11.60 -2.44 -1.42
CA GLY A 120 12.15 -3.68 -1.98
C GLY A 120 12.07 -4.83 -0.97
N LEU A 121 12.52 -6.02 -1.39
CA LEU A 121 12.66 -7.19 -0.52
C LEU A 121 13.95 -7.88 -0.91
N GLU A 122 14.79 -8.21 0.07
CA GLU A 122 16.10 -8.79 -0.18
C GLU A 122 16.35 -10.02 0.71
N PHE A 123 17.14 -10.97 0.23
CA PHE A 123 17.76 -12.00 1.06
C PHE A 123 18.94 -11.45 1.86
N ALA A 124 19.51 -12.25 2.77
CA ALA A 124 20.58 -11.84 3.68
C ALA A 124 21.77 -11.16 2.99
N ASP A 125 22.14 -11.68 1.82
CA ASP A 125 23.25 -11.24 0.98
C ASP A 125 22.95 -10.00 0.13
N GLY A 126 21.75 -9.42 0.27
CA GLY A 126 21.31 -8.24 -0.49
C GLY A 126 20.82 -8.55 -1.91
N THR A 127 20.73 -9.82 -2.30
CA THR A 127 20.04 -10.19 -3.55
C THR A 127 18.55 -9.92 -3.43
N ASP A 128 17.93 -9.48 -4.52
CA ASP A 128 16.48 -9.29 -4.60
C ASP A 128 15.76 -10.60 -4.24
N ALA A 129 14.67 -10.48 -3.50
CA ALA A 129 13.77 -11.57 -3.16
C ALA A 129 12.42 -11.31 -3.83
N ASN A 130 12.17 -12.04 -4.91
CA ASN A 130 11.09 -11.75 -5.84
C ASN A 130 10.36 -13.03 -6.27
N THR A 131 9.38 -12.87 -7.16
CA THR A 131 8.42 -13.91 -7.54
C THR A 131 9.08 -15.09 -8.26
N ASP A 132 10.19 -14.86 -8.97
CA ASP A 132 11.00 -15.91 -9.59
C ASP A 132 11.62 -16.85 -8.56
N GLN A 133 11.85 -16.34 -7.34
CA GLN A 133 12.33 -17.09 -6.18
C GLN A 133 11.20 -17.40 -5.20
N LYS A 134 9.94 -17.31 -5.64
CA LYS A 134 8.75 -17.64 -4.85
C LYS A 134 8.63 -16.81 -3.55
N MET A 135 9.13 -15.57 -3.58
CA MET A 135 9.04 -14.60 -2.48
C MET A 135 8.32 -13.34 -2.93
N TRP A 136 7.54 -12.74 -2.04
CA TRP A 136 6.78 -11.54 -2.35
C TRP A 136 6.86 -10.54 -1.21
N LEU A 137 7.06 -9.27 -1.57
CA LEU A 137 6.58 -8.18 -0.72
C LEU A 137 5.08 -8.08 -1.00
N HIS A 138 4.27 -8.80 -0.23
CA HIS A 138 2.83 -8.82 -0.47
C HIS A 138 2.29 -7.41 -0.22
N HIS A 139 2.49 -6.86 0.99
CA HIS A 139 2.20 -5.47 1.31
C HIS A 139 3.23 -4.89 2.28
N MET A 140 3.42 -3.59 2.21
CA MET A 140 3.97 -2.82 3.31
C MET A 140 3.26 -1.49 3.45
N VAL A 141 3.14 -1.02 4.69
CA VAL A 141 2.58 0.29 5.02
C VAL A 141 3.54 1.01 5.94
N LEU A 142 4.06 2.15 5.49
CA LEU A 142 4.95 3.00 6.26
C LEU A 142 4.15 4.11 6.94
N PHE A 143 4.41 4.31 8.23
CA PHE A 143 3.82 5.34 9.05
C PHE A 143 4.86 6.36 9.46
N ASN A 144 4.50 7.65 9.38
CA ASN A 144 5.15 8.65 10.22
C ASN A 144 4.35 8.81 11.51
N ILE A 145 5.02 8.73 12.66
CA ILE A 145 4.41 8.82 13.98
C ILE A 145 5.05 10.00 14.71
N GLY A 146 4.27 11.02 15.01
CA GLY A 146 4.77 12.25 15.60
C GLY A 146 3.71 13.34 15.69
N SER A 147 4.11 14.51 16.19
CA SER A 147 3.23 15.67 16.28
C SER A 147 2.76 16.10 14.89
N ASN A 148 1.46 16.37 14.74
CA ASN A 148 0.82 16.80 13.49
C ASN A 148 0.90 15.76 12.35
N ALA A 149 1.31 14.53 12.63
CA ALA A 149 1.25 13.40 11.71
C ALA A 149 -0.17 12.83 11.68
N TRP A 150 -1.18 13.56 11.22
CA TRP A 150 -2.56 13.04 11.25
C TRP A 150 -2.92 12.38 9.92
N ASP A 151 -3.63 11.25 9.96
CA ASP A 151 -4.09 10.55 8.77
C ASP A 151 -5.29 11.26 8.13
N ALA A 152 -5.22 11.52 6.82
CA ALA A 152 -6.20 12.36 6.13
C ALA A 152 -7.63 11.79 6.18
N THR A 153 -7.77 10.47 6.10
CA THR A 153 -9.04 9.79 5.83
C THR A 153 -9.62 9.07 7.04
N CYS A 154 -8.83 8.90 8.11
CA CYS A 154 -9.28 8.29 9.36
C CYS A 154 -9.58 9.35 10.43
N THR A 155 -10.83 9.44 10.86
CA THR A 155 -11.30 10.54 11.71
C THR A 155 -11.44 10.20 13.20
N ALA A 156 -11.67 8.93 13.55
CA ALA A 156 -11.88 8.52 14.95
C ALA A 156 -11.16 7.21 15.30
N PHE A 157 -11.14 6.26 14.36
CA PHE A 157 -10.57 4.94 14.54
C PHE A 157 -9.77 4.55 13.30
N GLY A 158 -8.68 3.83 13.51
CA GLY A 158 -7.91 3.23 12.43
C GLY A 158 -7.10 2.05 12.95
N LEU A 159 -7.52 0.84 12.60
CA LEU A 159 -6.85 -0.39 13.02
C LEU A 159 -5.34 -0.39 12.71
N PRO A 160 -4.89 0.05 11.52
CA PRO A 160 -3.46 0.09 11.22
C PRO A 160 -2.67 1.00 12.18
N HIS A 161 -3.25 2.13 12.59
CA HIS A 161 -2.59 3.06 13.52
C HIS A 161 -2.45 2.45 14.93
N MET A 162 -3.45 1.70 15.40
CA MET A 162 -3.37 1.01 16.68
C MET A 162 -2.32 -0.11 16.65
N ILE A 163 -2.22 -0.84 15.53
CA ILE A 163 -1.23 -1.91 15.31
C ILE A 163 0.22 -1.38 15.45
N VAL A 164 0.49 -0.14 15.02
CA VAL A 164 1.80 0.52 15.23
C VAL A 164 1.89 1.35 16.51
N GLY A 165 0.93 1.18 17.44
CA GLY A 165 0.96 1.75 18.79
C GLY A 165 0.73 3.27 18.83
N THR A 166 -0.27 3.76 18.10
CA THR A 166 -0.59 5.19 17.99
C THR A 166 -2.07 5.39 17.60
N THR A 167 -2.48 6.63 17.33
CA THR A 167 -3.84 7.02 16.95
C THR A 167 -3.83 7.69 15.58
N VAL A 168 -5.01 7.85 14.99
CA VAL A 168 -5.19 8.52 13.69
C VAL A 168 -4.75 10.00 13.71
N GLY A 169 -4.70 10.64 14.89
CA GLY A 169 -4.20 12.00 15.05
C GLY A 169 -2.70 12.10 15.39
N GLY A 170 -2.08 10.98 15.78
CA GLY A 170 -0.67 10.89 16.14
C GLY A 170 0.19 10.13 15.14
N SER A 171 -0.40 9.67 14.03
CA SER A 171 0.31 9.01 12.94
C SER A 171 -0.42 9.08 11.60
N GLU A 172 0.37 9.01 10.54
CA GLU A 172 -0.08 9.15 9.17
C GLU A 172 0.51 8.02 8.34
N ARG A 173 -0.31 7.38 7.49
CA ARG A 173 0.16 6.44 6.47
C ARG A 173 0.79 7.23 5.33
N ILE A 174 2.11 7.19 5.23
CA ILE A 174 2.86 8.07 4.30
C ILE A 174 3.25 7.39 3.00
N PHE A 175 3.29 6.06 2.98
CA PHE A 175 3.71 5.28 1.83
C PHE A 175 3.25 3.83 1.96
N SER A 176 3.03 3.17 0.82
CA SER A 176 2.88 1.72 0.73
C SER A 176 3.49 1.19 -0.54
N SER A 177 3.72 -0.12 -0.52
CA SER A 177 4.16 -0.85 -1.70
C SER A 177 3.73 -2.30 -1.59
N GLY A 178 3.48 -2.93 -2.73
CA GLY A 178 3.41 -4.38 -2.86
C GLY A 178 4.56 -4.89 -3.71
N ASN A 179 4.36 -6.01 -4.39
CA ASN A 179 5.40 -6.59 -5.21
C ASN A 179 5.62 -5.81 -6.52
N GLU A 180 4.73 -4.87 -6.84
CA GLU A 180 4.83 -3.91 -7.94
C GLU A 180 5.99 -2.92 -7.77
N ARG A 181 6.50 -2.77 -6.54
CA ARG A 181 7.63 -1.89 -6.18
C ARG A 181 7.47 -0.46 -6.68
N THR A 182 6.25 0.08 -6.70
CA THR A 182 6.01 1.42 -7.24
C THR A 182 6.92 2.45 -6.55
N MET A 183 7.73 3.15 -7.35
CA MET A 183 8.51 4.29 -6.88
C MET A 183 7.60 5.52 -6.84
N ILE A 184 7.72 6.32 -5.78
CA ILE A 184 7.02 7.59 -5.64
C ILE A 184 8.05 8.72 -5.55
N PRO A 185 8.37 9.39 -6.66
CA PRO A 185 9.14 10.62 -6.67
C PRO A 185 8.19 11.81 -6.57
N PHE A 186 8.42 12.69 -5.60
CA PHE A 186 7.56 13.88 -5.43
C PHE A 186 7.87 14.98 -6.45
N ASN A 187 9.06 14.97 -7.06
CA ASN A 187 9.53 16.07 -7.90
C ASN A 187 10.10 15.54 -9.22
N HIS A 188 9.23 15.35 -10.21
CA HIS A 188 9.69 14.99 -11.56
C HIS A 188 10.50 16.16 -12.18
N PRO A 189 11.61 15.96 -12.93
CA PRO A 189 12.51 16.99 -13.46
C PRO A 189 11.84 17.76 -14.58
N GLU A 190 10.90 17.11 -15.27
CA GLU A 190 10.05 17.75 -16.27
C GLU A 190 8.90 18.55 -15.62
N SER A 191 8.64 18.36 -14.32
CA SER A 191 7.63 19.17 -13.63
C SER A 191 8.16 20.59 -13.46
N LYS A 192 7.36 21.56 -13.92
CA LYS A 192 7.62 22.99 -13.75
C LYS A 192 7.03 23.55 -12.46
N LYS A 193 6.47 22.68 -11.61
CA LYS A 193 5.82 23.06 -10.37
C LYS A 193 6.85 23.32 -9.26
N PRO A 194 6.50 24.10 -8.23
CA PRO A 194 7.35 24.24 -7.06
C PRO A 194 7.74 22.89 -6.48
N ILE A 195 8.98 22.80 -6.00
CA ILE A 195 9.47 21.61 -5.31
C ILE A 195 8.59 21.38 -4.08
N ALA A 196 8.17 20.14 -3.90
CA ALA A 196 7.42 19.72 -2.73
C ALA A 196 8.11 18.55 -2.03
N GLY A 197 7.94 18.46 -0.73
CA GLY A 197 8.43 17.29 0.00
C GLY A 197 7.66 17.02 1.27
N TYR A 198 7.88 15.83 1.84
CA TYR A 198 7.24 15.41 3.06
C TYR A 198 8.18 15.68 4.26
N PRO A 199 7.87 16.65 5.13
CA PRO A 199 8.77 17.05 6.20
C PRO A 199 8.78 16.04 7.35
N LEU A 200 9.98 15.63 7.76
CA LEU A 200 10.23 14.85 8.97
C LEU A 200 10.79 15.74 10.07
N LEU A 201 10.20 15.66 11.26
CA LEU A 201 10.65 16.35 12.45
C LEU A 201 11.65 15.48 13.22
N PRO A 202 12.56 16.08 14.02
CA PRO A 202 13.49 15.32 14.85
C PRO A 202 12.79 14.31 15.77
N ALA A 203 11.68 14.70 16.39
CA ALA A 203 10.92 13.87 17.33
C ALA A 203 10.03 12.81 16.66
N ASP A 204 9.87 12.85 15.33
CA ASP A 204 9.11 11.83 14.61
C ASP A 204 9.80 10.46 14.74
N ARG A 205 9.03 9.38 14.73
CA ARG A 205 9.50 8.01 14.52
C ARG A 205 8.75 7.38 13.36
N PHE A 206 9.34 6.37 12.74
CA PHE A 206 8.64 5.57 11.74
C PHE A 206 8.05 4.30 12.35
N GLY A 207 6.86 3.94 11.89
CA GLY A 207 6.26 2.63 12.12
C GLY A 207 6.07 1.92 10.79
N LEU A 208 5.96 0.60 10.83
CA LEU A 208 5.81 -0.23 9.64
C LEU A 208 4.86 -1.38 9.92
N ILE A 209 4.04 -1.73 8.94
CA ILE A 209 3.35 -3.02 8.87
C ILE A 209 3.85 -3.74 7.62
N ALA A 210 4.23 -5.01 7.76
CA ALA A 210 4.70 -5.83 6.65
C ALA A 210 3.85 -7.10 6.50
N ASP A 211 3.39 -7.33 5.27
CA ASP A 211 2.84 -8.59 4.79
C ASP A 211 3.82 -9.20 3.79
N LEU A 212 4.29 -10.41 4.07
CA LEU A 212 5.28 -11.09 3.24
C LEU A 212 4.79 -12.48 2.89
N MET A 213 4.95 -12.88 1.64
CA MET A 213 4.54 -14.20 1.15
C MET A 213 5.75 -15.03 0.75
N ASN A 214 5.68 -16.31 1.06
CA ASN A 214 6.66 -17.32 0.68
C ASN A 214 5.94 -18.55 0.14
N MET A 215 6.24 -18.89 -1.09
CA MET A 215 5.73 -20.09 -1.75
C MET A 215 6.78 -21.19 -1.91
N ASN A 216 7.95 -21.00 -1.28
CA ASN A 216 8.96 -22.05 -1.22
C ASN A 216 8.51 -23.15 -0.24
N PRO A 217 8.87 -24.42 -0.49
CA PRO A 217 8.55 -25.52 0.43
C PRO A 217 9.26 -25.40 1.80
N GLN A 218 10.19 -24.46 1.94
CA GLN A 218 10.84 -24.14 3.20
C GLN A 218 10.61 -22.68 3.57
N SER A 219 10.62 -22.38 4.88
CA SER A 219 10.65 -21.02 5.37
C SER A 219 11.86 -20.26 4.80
N LYS A 220 11.68 -18.98 4.52
CA LYS A 220 12.74 -18.10 4.01
C LYS A 220 12.93 -16.92 4.94
N GLN A 221 14.19 -16.52 5.10
CA GLN A 221 14.53 -15.30 5.82
C GLN A 221 14.78 -14.18 4.83
N VAL A 222 14.11 -13.04 5.02
CA VAL A 222 14.19 -11.88 4.14
C VAL A 222 14.23 -10.58 4.95
N TRP A 223 14.60 -9.50 4.27
CA TRP A 223 14.61 -8.15 4.79
C TRP A 223 13.81 -7.27 3.86
N MET A 224 12.84 -6.56 4.41
CA MET A 224 12.15 -5.52 3.67
C MET A 224 13.11 -4.34 3.52
N THR A 225 13.26 -3.78 2.33
CA THR A 225 14.12 -2.62 2.11
C THR A 225 13.30 -1.40 1.78
N MET A 226 13.79 -0.24 2.21
CA MET A 226 13.27 1.06 1.82
C MET A 226 14.40 1.92 1.28
N TYR A 227 14.13 2.55 0.15
CA TYR A 227 14.97 3.55 -0.47
C TYR A 227 14.30 4.90 -0.23
N TYR A 228 15.03 5.78 0.44
CA TYR A 228 14.58 7.12 0.73
C TYR A 228 15.46 8.11 -0.01
N ASP A 229 14.82 9.07 -0.67
CA ASP A 229 15.47 10.26 -1.19
C ASP A 229 15.05 11.44 -0.32
N PHE A 230 16.02 12.22 0.14
CA PHE A 230 15.76 13.32 1.07
C PHE A 230 16.77 14.44 0.91
N VAL A 231 16.39 15.63 1.38
CA VAL A 231 17.32 16.72 1.66
C VAL A 231 17.35 16.96 3.16
N GLU A 232 18.51 17.36 3.69
CA GLU A 232 18.57 17.82 5.08
C GLU A 232 17.73 19.09 5.27
N ASP A 233 17.26 19.29 6.50
CA ASP A 233 16.37 20.39 6.88
C ASP A 233 15.03 20.42 6.10
N HIS A 234 14.27 21.50 6.32
CA HIS A 234 13.07 21.83 5.55
C HIS A 234 13.35 23.11 4.76
N PRO A 235 13.74 23.01 3.47
CA PRO A 235 14.09 24.17 2.67
C PRO A 235 12.94 25.18 2.60
N ALA A 236 13.28 26.48 2.74
CA ALA A 236 12.29 27.54 2.64
C ALA A 236 11.70 27.62 1.22
N GLY A 237 10.40 27.89 1.13
CA GLY A 237 9.68 28.04 -0.14
C GLY A 237 9.31 26.72 -0.84
N TRP A 238 9.62 25.57 -0.24
CA TRP A 238 9.08 24.29 -0.70
C TRP A 238 7.66 24.09 -0.21
N ASP A 239 6.83 23.51 -1.06
CA ASP A 239 5.47 23.10 -0.68
C ASP A 239 5.53 21.78 0.12
N GLU A 240 4.49 21.52 0.92
CA GLU A 240 4.40 20.31 1.73
C GLU A 240 3.58 19.23 1.02
N VAL A 241 4.09 18.00 0.98
CA VAL A 241 3.37 16.83 0.49
C VAL A 241 2.48 16.26 1.59
N LYS A 242 1.20 16.04 1.28
CA LYS A 242 0.22 15.38 2.14
C LYS A 242 -0.29 14.10 1.48
N PRO A 243 0.04 12.93 2.05
CA PRO A 243 -0.59 11.67 1.67
C PRO A 243 -2.08 11.64 2.05
N VAL A 244 -2.89 11.09 1.15
CA VAL A 244 -4.31 10.78 1.37
C VAL A 244 -4.50 9.31 1.04
N TRP A 245 -4.76 8.51 2.07
CA TRP A 245 -4.91 7.07 1.95
C TRP A 245 -6.37 6.67 1.80
N PHE A 246 -6.70 5.95 0.74
CA PHE A 246 -8.01 5.34 0.56
C PHE A 246 -7.88 3.83 0.66
N ASP A 247 -8.82 3.20 1.38
CA ASP A 247 -8.94 1.75 1.40
C ASP A 247 -10.42 1.34 1.41
N VAL A 248 -10.74 0.20 0.80
CA VAL A 248 -12.12 -0.30 0.64
C VAL A 248 -12.79 -0.64 1.98
N ALA A 249 -12.01 -0.88 3.04
CA ALA A 249 -12.51 -1.14 4.39
C ALA A 249 -12.47 0.09 5.31
N GLN A 250 -12.21 1.28 4.75
CA GLN A 250 -12.05 2.58 5.39
C GLN A 250 -11.40 2.53 6.79
N CYS A 251 -10.06 2.59 6.86
CA CYS A 251 -9.30 2.56 8.12
C CYS A 251 -9.33 1.20 8.85
N GLY A 252 -9.76 0.14 8.15
CA GLY A 252 -9.74 -1.24 8.58
C GLY A 252 -8.51 -2.00 8.09
N THR A 253 -8.69 -3.25 7.68
CA THR A 253 -7.65 -4.13 7.11
C THR A 253 -7.35 -3.84 5.65
N SER A 254 -8.08 -2.93 5.01
CA SER A 254 -8.08 -2.70 3.55
C SER A 254 -8.58 -3.88 2.70
N GLU A 255 -8.97 -4.98 3.31
CA GLU A 255 -9.42 -6.22 2.66
C GLU A 255 -10.92 -6.46 2.87
N VAL A 256 -11.54 -7.10 1.88
CA VAL A 256 -12.92 -7.62 1.96
C VAL A 256 -12.98 -9.02 1.36
N SER A 257 -13.99 -9.81 1.72
CA SER A 257 -14.14 -11.15 1.15
C SER A 257 -14.26 -11.11 -0.38
N GLY A 258 -13.50 -11.98 -1.06
CA GLY A 258 -13.68 -12.22 -2.49
C GLY A 258 -15.04 -12.81 -2.81
N ARG A 259 -15.39 -12.83 -4.11
CA ARG A 259 -16.60 -13.46 -4.63
C ARG A 259 -16.31 -14.87 -5.14
N GLN A 260 -17.33 -15.61 -5.55
CA GLN A 260 -17.16 -16.93 -6.17
C GLN A 260 -16.29 -16.84 -7.44
N ALA A 261 -15.61 -17.93 -7.79
CA ALA A 261 -14.82 -18.03 -9.01
C ALA A 261 -15.65 -17.66 -10.26
N GLY A 262 -15.02 -16.98 -11.23
CA GLY A 262 -15.70 -16.51 -12.44
C GLY A 262 -16.67 -15.34 -12.25
N ALA A 263 -16.75 -14.74 -11.05
CA ALA A 263 -17.53 -13.53 -10.82
C ALA A 263 -16.81 -12.27 -11.34
N SER A 264 -17.59 -11.31 -11.83
CA SER A 264 -17.14 -9.94 -12.07
C SER A 264 -17.87 -9.02 -11.09
N PHE A 265 -17.15 -8.19 -10.36
CA PHE A 265 -17.72 -7.38 -9.29
C PHE A 265 -16.88 -6.12 -9.02
N LYS A 266 -17.44 -5.21 -8.25
CA LYS A 266 -16.73 -4.03 -7.76
C LYS A 266 -16.90 -3.86 -6.27
N ILE A 267 -15.90 -3.27 -5.64
CA ILE A 267 -15.89 -2.89 -4.23
C ILE A 267 -15.54 -1.40 -4.14
N ALA A 268 -16.01 -0.73 -3.10
CA ALA A 268 -15.84 0.71 -2.97
C ALA A 268 -15.55 1.09 -1.52
N SER A 269 -14.75 2.13 -1.33
CA SER A 269 -14.52 2.71 0.00
C SER A 269 -15.71 3.55 0.48
N GLY A 270 -15.62 4.00 1.74
CA GLY A 270 -16.41 5.13 2.21
C GLY A 270 -16.04 6.42 1.48
N VAL A 271 -16.85 7.46 1.67
CA VAL A 271 -16.57 8.80 1.14
C VAL A 271 -15.73 9.58 2.14
N TRP A 272 -14.59 10.08 1.69
CA TRP A 272 -13.79 11.06 2.40
C TRP A 272 -14.20 12.48 1.99
N PRO A 273 -14.77 13.29 2.89
CA PRO A 273 -14.89 14.73 2.67
C PRO A 273 -13.51 15.36 2.90
N ALA A 274 -12.91 15.91 1.85
CA ALA A 274 -11.58 16.51 1.92
C ALA A 274 -11.48 17.52 3.06
N SER A 275 -10.47 17.38 3.92
CA SER A 275 -10.31 18.22 5.11
C SER A 275 -9.41 19.44 4.90
N PHE A 276 -8.79 19.54 3.72
CA PHE A 276 -7.85 20.60 3.34
C PHE A 276 -7.89 20.88 1.84
N ASP A 277 -7.29 22.00 1.45
CA ASP A 277 -7.09 22.40 0.05
C ASP A 277 -5.68 22.04 -0.42
N GLY A 278 -5.54 21.68 -1.70
CA GLY A 278 -4.24 21.41 -2.29
C GLY A 278 -4.30 21.04 -3.76
N GLU A 279 -3.14 20.71 -4.31
CA GLU A 279 -2.98 20.27 -5.69
C GLU A 279 -2.60 18.78 -5.73
N VAL A 280 -3.33 17.97 -6.49
CA VAL A 280 -3.03 16.55 -6.64
C VAL A 280 -1.76 16.39 -7.47
N MET A 281 -0.71 15.85 -6.84
CA MET A 281 0.55 15.51 -7.50
C MET A 281 0.42 14.18 -8.24
N GLY A 282 -0.28 13.23 -7.62
CA GLY A 282 -0.63 12.01 -8.31
C GLY A 282 -1.20 10.95 -7.40
N VAL A 283 -1.53 9.82 -8.01
CA VAL A 283 -2.28 8.75 -7.38
C VAL A 283 -1.73 7.41 -7.83
N GLY A 284 -1.39 6.55 -6.86
CA GLY A 284 -1.06 5.15 -7.09
C GLY A 284 -2.12 4.24 -6.49
N GLY A 285 -2.52 3.20 -7.22
CA GLY A 285 -3.42 2.15 -6.74
C GLY A 285 -2.68 0.86 -6.38
N HIS A 286 -3.35 0.01 -5.62
CA HIS A 286 -2.96 -1.38 -5.32
C HIS A 286 -4.21 -2.24 -5.23
N ILE A 287 -4.22 -3.39 -5.92
CA ILE A 287 -5.30 -4.37 -5.87
C ILE A 287 -4.73 -5.80 -5.90
N HIS A 288 -5.45 -6.75 -5.29
CA HIS A 288 -5.11 -8.18 -5.40
C HIS A 288 -5.41 -8.76 -6.79
N ASP A 289 -4.88 -9.96 -7.05
CA ASP A 289 -5.15 -10.69 -8.28
C ASP A 289 -6.65 -10.94 -8.53
N GLY A 290 -7.01 -10.99 -9.80
CA GLY A 290 -8.38 -10.91 -10.29
C GLY A 290 -8.89 -9.48 -10.47
N GLY A 291 -8.13 -8.49 -10.00
CA GLY A 291 -8.43 -7.07 -10.17
C GLY A 291 -8.09 -6.58 -11.58
N THR A 292 -8.96 -5.76 -12.17
CA THR A 292 -8.73 -5.18 -13.51
C THR A 292 -8.16 -3.77 -13.41
N ASN A 293 -8.71 -2.96 -12.50
CA ASN A 293 -8.32 -1.58 -12.31
C ASN A 293 -8.89 -1.02 -10.99
N LEU A 294 -8.31 0.11 -10.56
CA LEU A 294 -8.80 0.90 -9.45
C LEU A 294 -9.06 2.34 -9.90
N GLU A 295 -10.22 2.88 -9.55
CA GLU A 295 -10.59 4.26 -9.80
C GLU A 295 -10.58 5.07 -8.50
N VAL A 296 -10.02 6.27 -8.57
CA VAL A 296 -10.20 7.31 -7.55
C VAL A 296 -11.17 8.33 -8.11
N LEU A 297 -12.25 8.56 -7.37
CA LEU A 297 -13.37 9.40 -7.79
C LEU A 297 -13.44 10.68 -6.96
N GLN A 298 -13.64 11.80 -7.63
CA GLN A 298 -14.14 13.05 -7.05
C GLN A 298 -15.64 13.12 -7.32
N GLY A 299 -16.47 12.97 -6.28
CA GLY A 299 -17.91 12.79 -6.45
C GLY A 299 -18.22 11.59 -7.36
N SER A 300 -18.75 11.85 -8.56
CA SER A 300 -19.02 10.86 -9.60
C SER A 300 -17.99 10.86 -10.74
N GLN A 301 -17.04 11.79 -10.75
CA GLN A 301 -16.02 11.90 -11.80
C GLN A 301 -14.81 11.05 -11.45
N VAL A 302 -14.39 10.20 -12.39
CA VAL A 302 -13.12 9.47 -12.29
C VAL A 302 -11.97 10.48 -12.41
N ALA A 303 -11.26 10.72 -11.30
CA ALA A 303 -10.09 11.59 -11.26
C ALA A 303 -8.83 10.84 -11.72
N CYS A 304 -8.70 9.58 -11.33
CA CYS A 304 -7.63 8.67 -11.75
C CYS A 304 -8.19 7.28 -12.02
N ASN A 305 -7.76 6.64 -13.11
CA ASN A 305 -7.96 5.21 -13.37
C ASN A 305 -6.59 4.51 -13.41
N SER A 306 -6.37 3.62 -12.46
CA SER A 306 -5.13 2.87 -12.22
C SER A 306 -5.34 1.42 -12.69
N PRO A 307 -5.06 1.09 -13.97
CA PRO A 307 -5.19 -0.27 -14.47
C PRO A 307 -4.13 -1.20 -13.87
N ALA A 308 -4.50 -2.46 -13.63
CA ALA A 308 -3.55 -3.50 -13.26
C ALA A 308 -2.80 -4.01 -14.49
N THR A 309 -1.52 -4.31 -14.30
CA THR A 309 -0.64 -4.87 -15.32
C THR A 309 -0.21 -6.26 -14.90
N TYR A 310 -0.67 -7.26 -15.64
CA TYR A 310 -0.31 -8.66 -15.44
C TYR A 310 0.93 -9.04 -16.24
N SER A 311 1.87 -9.75 -15.63
CA SER A 311 3.04 -10.27 -16.34
C SER A 311 3.65 -11.50 -15.65
N THR A 312 4.76 -11.97 -16.21
CA THR A 312 5.55 -13.10 -15.69
C THR A 312 6.55 -12.66 -14.62
N ALA A 313 7.09 -13.62 -13.87
CA ALA A 313 8.11 -13.38 -12.85
C ALA A 313 9.40 -12.73 -13.41
N GLU A 314 9.79 -13.05 -14.65
CA GLU A 314 10.94 -12.42 -15.29
C GLU A 314 10.74 -10.91 -15.52
N GLU A 315 9.51 -10.50 -15.84
CA GLU A 315 9.18 -9.09 -15.98
C GLU A 315 9.12 -8.39 -14.61
N SER A 316 8.57 -9.05 -13.58
CA SER A 316 8.63 -8.56 -12.19
C SER A 316 10.06 -8.27 -11.75
N LYS A 317 10.99 -9.19 -12.07
CA LYS A 317 12.41 -9.06 -11.75
C LYS A 317 13.06 -7.87 -12.45
N LYS A 318 12.79 -7.68 -13.75
CA LYS A 318 13.28 -6.51 -14.50
C LYS A 318 12.77 -5.22 -13.88
N ARG A 319 11.47 -5.15 -13.56
CA ARG A 319 10.86 -3.98 -12.92
C ARG A 319 11.48 -3.67 -11.56
N ALA A 320 11.63 -4.68 -10.70
CA ALA A 320 12.28 -4.51 -9.41
C ALA A 320 13.72 -3.97 -9.57
N ALA A 321 14.50 -4.50 -10.51
CA ALA A 321 15.86 -4.02 -10.77
C ALA A 321 15.90 -2.55 -11.19
N ILE A 322 15.03 -2.14 -12.11
CA ILE A 322 14.92 -0.76 -12.58
C ILE A 322 14.57 0.18 -11.41
N VAL A 323 13.59 -0.21 -10.61
CA VAL A 323 13.13 0.55 -9.45
C VAL A 323 14.25 0.73 -8.41
N MET A 324 14.99 -0.33 -8.11
CA MET A 324 16.09 -0.31 -7.14
C MET A 324 17.25 0.61 -7.54
N GLN A 325 17.50 0.76 -8.85
CA GLN A 325 18.54 1.68 -9.35
C GLN A 325 18.16 3.15 -9.17
N GLY A 326 16.89 3.46 -8.88
CA GLY A 326 16.41 4.83 -8.59
C GLY A 326 16.55 5.83 -9.72
N GLY A 327 16.90 5.39 -10.93
CA GLY A 327 17.00 6.27 -12.07
C GLY A 327 15.63 6.80 -12.47
N TYR A 328 15.59 8.03 -12.98
CA TYR A 328 14.61 8.40 -13.99
C TYR A 328 14.60 7.37 -15.10
N PRO A 329 13.47 7.15 -15.81
CA PRO A 329 13.50 6.27 -16.97
C PRO A 329 14.64 6.71 -17.87
N SER A 330 15.61 5.81 -18.06
CA SER A 330 16.42 5.87 -19.26
C SER A 330 15.46 5.76 -20.43
N SER A 331 15.72 6.49 -21.51
CA SER A 331 15.03 6.35 -22.79
C SER A 331 15.04 4.91 -23.33
N ASP A 332 15.83 4.01 -22.71
CA ASP A 332 16.03 2.63 -23.12
C ASP A 332 14.95 1.65 -22.62
N LEU A 333 13.99 2.09 -21.80
CA LEU A 333 12.80 1.28 -21.55
C LEU A 333 11.86 1.39 -22.76
N PRO A 334 11.46 0.26 -23.38
CA PRO A 334 10.60 0.31 -24.55
C PRO A 334 9.34 1.13 -24.19
N PRO A 335 9.04 2.21 -24.94
CA PRO A 335 7.94 3.09 -24.62
C PRO A 335 6.66 2.29 -24.72
N ASN A 336 6.01 2.06 -23.56
CA ASN A 336 4.68 1.48 -23.43
C ASN A 336 4.35 0.54 -24.59
N THR A 337 5.08 -0.56 -24.77
CA THR A 337 4.46 -1.67 -25.51
C THR A 337 3.19 -1.92 -24.71
N PRO A 338 1.99 -1.71 -25.29
CA PRO A 338 0.80 -2.19 -24.64
C PRO A 338 1.13 -3.63 -24.34
N ILE A 339 1.18 -4.01 -23.07
CA ILE A 339 1.21 -5.42 -22.74
C ILE A 339 -0.15 -5.85 -23.26
N SER A 340 -0.15 -6.33 -24.50
CA SER A 340 -1.32 -6.77 -25.22
C SER A 340 -2.09 -7.59 -24.21
N ALA A 341 -3.36 -7.24 -24.00
CA ALA A 341 -4.28 -8.02 -23.20
C ALA A 341 -3.86 -9.47 -23.35
N ALA A 342 -3.39 -10.07 -22.24
CA ALA A 342 -2.80 -11.40 -22.28
C ALA A 342 -3.69 -12.25 -23.20
N PRO A 343 -3.11 -12.96 -24.19
CA PRO A 343 -3.93 -13.67 -25.17
C PRO A 343 -4.99 -14.46 -24.39
N PRO A 344 -6.27 -14.41 -24.83
CA PRO A 344 -7.36 -15.07 -24.12
C PRO A 344 -6.90 -16.48 -23.73
N MET A 345 -6.98 -16.78 -22.45
CA MET A 345 -6.39 -17.97 -21.84
C MET A 345 -7.19 -19.23 -22.20
N ASP A 346 -7.26 -19.56 -23.48
CA ASP A 346 -7.73 -20.85 -23.95
C ASP A 346 -6.64 -21.89 -23.66
N GLY A 347 -6.81 -22.63 -22.57
CA GLY A 347 -6.02 -23.85 -22.32
C GLY A 347 -5.07 -23.85 -21.12
N MET A 348 -5.18 -22.90 -20.17
CA MET A 348 -4.51 -23.13 -18.89
C MET A 348 -5.21 -24.26 -18.13
N PRO A 349 -4.47 -25.23 -17.57
CA PRO A 349 -5.04 -26.35 -16.85
C PRO A 349 -5.92 -25.85 -15.69
N ALA A 350 -7.16 -26.32 -15.67
CA ALA A 350 -8.09 -26.03 -14.60
C ALA A 350 -7.55 -26.63 -13.29
N GLY A 351 -7.14 -25.78 -12.35
CA GLY A 351 -6.99 -26.15 -10.95
C GLY A 351 -5.61 -26.64 -10.54
N GLY A 352 -4.70 -25.69 -10.29
CA GLY A 352 -3.59 -25.85 -9.37
C GLY A 352 -3.29 -24.49 -8.74
N HIS A 353 -3.09 -24.43 -7.43
CA HIS A 353 -2.67 -23.21 -6.71
C HIS A 353 -1.20 -22.83 -7.00
N ASP A 354 -0.62 -23.30 -8.11
CA ASP A 354 0.78 -23.04 -8.38
C ASP A 354 0.94 -21.69 -9.09
N HIS A 355 1.36 -20.68 -8.34
CA HIS A 355 1.84 -19.41 -8.90
C HIS A 355 3.19 -19.56 -9.63
N ALA A 356 3.81 -20.76 -9.62
CA ALA A 356 4.97 -21.06 -10.45
C ALA A 356 4.57 -21.20 -11.94
N GLY A 357 4.16 -20.09 -12.54
CA GLY A 357 3.87 -19.98 -13.97
C GLY A 357 2.67 -19.10 -14.33
N GLY A 358 1.84 -18.73 -13.34
CA GLY A 358 0.72 -17.81 -13.54
C GLY A 358 1.17 -16.37 -13.80
N GLN A 359 0.34 -15.61 -14.51
CA GLN A 359 0.51 -14.16 -14.56
C GLN A 359 0.03 -13.54 -13.25
N HIS A 360 0.74 -12.52 -12.80
CA HIS A 360 0.45 -11.77 -11.58
C HIS A 360 0.48 -10.29 -11.84
N ILE A 361 -0.19 -9.50 -11.00
CA ILE A 361 -0.03 -8.04 -11.04
C ILE A 361 1.45 -7.71 -10.72
N VAL A 362 2.13 -7.12 -11.71
CA VAL A 362 3.53 -6.67 -11.59
C VAL A 362 3.65 -5.15 -11.56
N ALA A 363 2.56 -4.45 -11.88
CA ALA A 363 2.47 -3.00 -11.82
C ALA A 363 1.02 -2.53 -11.77
N MET A 364 0.81 -1.37 -11.16
CA MET A 364 -0.42 -0.60 -11.22
C MET A 364 -0.18 0.71 -11.95
N GLY A 365 -1.17 1.18 -12.71
CA GLY A 365 -1.09 2.48 -13.36
C GLY A 365 -1.01 3.62 -12.34
N VAL A 366 -0.19 4.62 -12.61
CA VAL A 366 -0.04 5.80 -11.74
C VAL A 366 -0.56 7.00 -12.50
N CYS A 367 -1.33 7.85 -11.84
CA CYS A 367 -1.81 9.11 -12.40
C CYS A 367 -1.00 10.32 -11.90
N GLY A 368 -0.88 11.35 -12.74
CA GLY A 368 -0.35 12.66 -12.34
C GLY A 368 1.13 12.88 -12.68
N GLU A 369 1.75 13.85 -12.02
CA GLU A 369 3.17 14.22 -12.20
C GLU A 369 4.14 13.23 -11.55
N ILE A 370 3.68 12.46 -10.55
CA ILE A 370 4.49 11.38 -9.95
C ILE A 370 4.50 10.12 -10.83
N ALA A 371 3.68 10.08 -11.89
CA ALA A 371 3.61 8.98 -12.83
C ALA A 371 4.73 9.06 -13.88
N GLY A 372 4.99 7.93 -14.54
CA GLY A 372 5.93 7.87 -15.66
C GLY A 372 7.37 7.58 -15.27
N TYR A 373 7.65 7.26 -14.01
CA TYR A 373 8.93 6.70 -13.64
C TYR A 373 9.03 5.23 -14.07
N ASN A 374 10.12 4.87 -14.75
CA ASN A 374 10.60 3.50 -14.87
C ASN A 374 9.56 2.45 -15.33
N GLY A 375 8.78 2.78 -16.35
CA GLY A 375 7.83 1.82 -16.94
C GLY A 375 6.56 1.59 -16.11
N SER A 376 6.30 2.38 -15.06
CA SER A 376 4.95 2.42 -14.47
C SER A 376 3.96 2.94 -15.53
N PRO A 377 2.85 2.21 -15.79
CA PRO A 377 1.85 2.66 -16.75
C PRO A 377 1.33 4.04 -16.35
N LYS A 378 1.42 5.01 -17.27
CA LYS A 378 0.95 6.38 -17.00
C LYS A 378 -0.53 6.47 -17.34
N SER A 379 -1.32 6.95 -16.40
CA SER A 379 -2.73 7.28 -16.61
C SER A 379 -2.97 8.78 -16.47
N PRO A 380 -3.93 9.37 -17.22
CA PRO A 380 -4.22 10.78 -17.11
C PRO A 380 -4.88 11.10 -15.76
N LEU A 381 -4.41 12.17 -15.11
CA LEU A 381 -5.07 12.75 -13.96
C LEU A 381 -6.07 13.80 -14.46
N LYS A 382 -7.37 13.57 -14.25
CA LYS A 382 -8.44 14.44 -14.75
C LYS A 382 -8.81 15.56 -13.78
N VAL A 383 -8.35 15.47 -12.53
CA VAL A 383 -8.55 16.50 -11.52
C VAL A 383 -7.26 16.80 -10.79
N GLU A 384 -6.87 18.06 -10.81
CA GLU A 384 -5.61 18.55 -10.27
C GLU A 384 -5.74 19.18 -8.88
N LYS A 385 -6.97 19.37 -8.35
CA LYS A 385 -7.18 20.08 -7.08
C LYS A 385 -8.01 19.27 -6.12
N VAL A 386 -7.59 19.31 -4.86
CA VAL A 386 -8.40 18.93 -3.71
C VAL A 386 -8.94 20.23 -3.12
N VAL A 387 -10.25 20.35 -3.03
CA VAL A 387 -10.92 21.47 -2.34
C VAL A 387 -11.53 20.96 -1.05
N LYS A 388 -11.37 21.68 0.05
CA LYS A 388 -11.96 21.32 1.34
C LYS A 388 -13.49 21.14 1.22
N GLY A 389 -14.01 20.06 1.81
CA GLY A 389 -15.42 19.65 1.75
C GLY A 389 -15.77 18.80 0.53
N GLN A 390 -14.89 18.72 -0.47
CA GLN A 390 -15.13 17.92 -1.67
C GLN A 390 -15.10 16.42 -1.36
N SER A 391 -16.04 15.67 -1.91
CA SER A 391 -16.15 14.23 -1.70
C SER A 391 -15.19 13.42 -2.58
N TRP A 392 -14.48 12.48 -1.97
CA TRP A 392 -13.60 11.54 -2.65
C TRP A 392 -13.86 10.10 -2.19
N LYS A 393 -13.62 9.12 -3.07
CA LYS A 393 -13.66 7.68 -2.73
C LYS A 393 -12.88 6.88 -3.76
N ILE A 394 -12.71 5.57 -3.51
CA ILE A 394 -12.18 4.63 -4.50
C ILE A 394 -13.19 3.56 -4.88
N GLN A 395 -12.98 2.98 -6.06
CA GLN A 395 -13.66 1.78 -6.55
C GLN A 395 -12.62 0.84 -7.16
N ALA A 396 -12.56 -0.41 -6.68
CA ALA A 396 -11.74 -1.45 -7.27
C ALA A 396 -12.64 -2.43 -8.03
N TYR A 397 -12.22 -2.78 -9.24
CA TYR A 397 -12.97 -3.63 -10.16
C TYR A 397 -12.25 -4.97 -10.30
N TYR A 398 -13.03 -6.04 -10.32
CA TYR A 398 -12.56 -7.41 -10.40
C TYR A 398 -13.32 -8.15 -11.50
N ASP A 399 -12.61 -8.98 -12.25
CA ASP A 399 -13.19 -9.89 -13.22
C ASP A 399 -12.46 -11.23 -13.21
N TYR A 400 -13.00 -12.18 -12.44
CA TYR A 400 -12.42 -13.51 -12.30
C TYR A 400 -12.53 -14.39 -13.56
N LYS A 401 -13.21 -13.91 -14.62
CA LYS A 401 -13.16 -14.54 -15.94
C LYS A 401 -11.96 -14.05 -16.75
N GLN A 402 -11.58 -12.79 -16.56
CA GLN A 402 -10.44 -12.19 -17.24
C GLN A 402 -9.12 -12.57 -16.57
N PHE A 403 -9.05 -12.43 -15.24
CA PHE A 403 -7.88 -12.76 -14.44
C PHE A 403 -8.33 -13.60 -13.25
N ASN A 404 -7.72 -14.77 -13.05
CA ASN A 404 -8.08 -15.59 -11.90
C ASN A 404 -7.78 -14.85 -10.59
N GLY A 405 -8.74 -14.85 -9.66
CA GLY A 405 -8.46 -14.37 -8.31
C GLY A 405 -7.66 -15.38 -7.50
N MET A 406 -7.12 -14.91 -6.38
CA MET A 406 -6.44 -15.76 -5.40
C MET A 406 -7.41 -16.73 -4.76
N LYS A 407 -6.94 -17.94 -4.46
CA LYS A 407 -7.68 -18.93 -3.67
C LYS A 407 -6.96 -19.18 -2.36
N ASN A 408 -7.71 -19.22 -1.27
CA ASN A 408 -7.19 -19.52 0.05
C ASN A 408 -6.86 -21.02 0.21
N ASN A 409 -6.22 -21.39 1.33
CA ASN A 409 -5.83 -22.78 1.65
C ASN A 409 -7.01 -23.77 1.77
N ARG A 410 -8.26 -23.32 1.69
CA ARG A 410 -9.47 -24.16 1.69
C ARG A 410 -10.09 -24.30 0.29
N GLY A 411 -9.42 -23.78 -0.75
CA GLY A 411 -9.87 -23.81 -2.15
C GLY A 411 -10.93 -22.78 -2.53
N GLY A 412 -11.45 -22.00 -1.56
CA GLY A 412 -12.34 -20.88 -1.83
C GLY A 412 -11.56 -19.64 -2.29
N MET A 413 -12.24 -18.63 -2.84
CA MET A 413 -11.57 -17.37 -3.20
C MET A 413 -11.09 -16.65 -1.94
N ASP A 414 -9.89 -16.08 -2.01
CA ASP A 414 -9.32 -15.29 -0.93
C ASP A 414 -9.99 -13.91 -0.84
N THR A 415 -9.61 -13.16 0.17
CA THR A 415 -9.93 -11.74 0.28
C THR A 415 -9.31 -10.95 -0.87
N VAL A 416 -9.97 -9.85 -1.19
CA VAL A 416 -9.51 -8.87 -2.17
C VAL A 416 -9.31 -7.53 -1.50
N MET A 417 -8.37 -6.74 -2.02
CA MET A 417 -7.98 -5.45 -1.48
C MET A 417 -8.09 -4.36 -2.52
N GLY A 418 -8.54 -3.17 -2.11
CA GLY A 418 -8.42 -1.98 -2.93
C GLY A 418 -7.85 -0.84 -2.10
N ILE A 419 -6.66 -0.37 -2.46
CA ILE A 419 -5.99 0.75 -1.81
C ILE A 419 -5.59 1.78 -2.88
N ALA A 420 -5.69 3.05 -2.54
CA ALA A 420 -4.99 4.10 -3.29
C ALA A 420 -4.32 5.09 -2.35
N ILE A 421 -3.16 5.59 -2.76
CA ILE A 421 -2.55 6.76 -2.13
C ILE A 421 -2.55 7.89 -3.13
N MET A 422 -3.16 9.01 -2.73
CA MET A 422 -3.07 10.28 -3.43
C MET A 422 -2.10 11.20 -2.70
N PHE A 423 -1.11 11.74 -3.40
CA PHE A 423 -0.19 12.73 -2.86
C PHE A 423 -0.64 14.12 -3.27
N VAL A 424 -0.80 15.00 -2.29
CA VAL A 424 -1.33 16.36 -2.48
C VAL A 424 -0.28 17.39 -2.05
N ARG A 425 0.08 18.31 -2.95
CA ARG A 425 0.92 19.48 -2.67
C ARG A 425 0.08 20.53 -1.95
N THR A 426 0.58 21.02 -0.83
CA THR A 426 -0.08 22.04 0.00
C THR A 426 0.84 23.24 0.22
N LYS A 427 0.30 24.45 -0.01
CA LYS A 427 1.08 25.70 0.09
C LYS A 427 1.30 26.17 1.52
N ARG A 428 0.44 25.74 2.44
CA ARG A 428 0.58 26.07 3.86
C ARG A 428 1.16 24.84 4.55
N PRO A 429 2.20 25.01 5.37
CA PRO A 429 2.73 23.90 6.14
C PRO A 429 1.61 23.35 7.02
N MET A 430 1.29 22.06 6.85
CA MET A 430 0.32 21.39 7.69
C MET A 430 1.00 20.73 8.87
N ARG A 431 2.17 20.12 8.65
CA ARG A 431 2.99 19.57 9.73
C ARG A 431 3.81 20.64 10.45
N LEU A 432 4.33 21.64 9.71
CA LEU A 432 5.24 22.64 10.29
C LEU A 432 4.53 23.80 10.99
N ALA A 433 3.20 23.90 10.86
CA ALA A 433 2.44 24.88 11.62
C ALA A 433 2.45 24.52 13.12
N VAL A 434 3.00 25.42 13.94
CA VAL A 434 2.96 25.30 15.41
C VAL A 434 1.50 25.26 15.86
N GLY A 435 1.09 24.16 16.48
CA GLY A 435 -0.31 23.96 16.92
C GLY A 435 -1.28 23.41 15.86
N GLY A 436 -0.78 22.87 14.75
CA GLY A 436 -1.58 22.18 13.74
C GLY A 436 -2.22 20.89 14.26
N SER A 437 -3.18 20.98 15.18
CA SER A 437 -4.03 19.84 15.55
C SER A 437 -4.75 19.32 14.31
N ALA A 438 -5.00 18.01 14.25
CA ALA A 438 -5.90 17.44 13.24
C ALA A 438 -7.17 18.31 13.15
N PRO A 439 -7.62 18.69 11.94
CA PRO A 439 -8.85 19.44 11.81
C PRO A 439 -9.96 18.68 12.55
N PRO A 440 -10.87 19.37 13.27
CA PRO A 440 -11.94 18.70 14.00
C PRO A 440 -12.65 17.76 13.03
N ALA A 441 -12.83 16.50 13.44
CA ALA A 441 -13.44 15.46 12.62
C ALA A 441 -14.71 16.04 11.98
N ALA A 442 -14.71 16.17 10.65
CA ALA A 442 -15.89 16.65 9.93
C ALA A 442 -17.03 15.70 10.29
N GLY A 443 -18.04 16.21 11.00
CA GLY A 443 -19.14 15.40 11.51
C GLY A 443 -19.71 14.56 10.37
N GLY A 444 -19.47 13.24 10.44
CA GLY A 444 -19.97 12.32 9.43
C GLY A 444 -21.50 12.44 9.34
N PRO A 445 -22.11 12.17 8.17
CA PRO A 445 -23.56 12.13 8.06
C PRO A 445 -24.09 11.14 9.09
N ARG A 446 -24.85 11.65 10.08
CA ARG A 446 -25.58 10.80 11.03
C ARG A 446 -26.44 9.85 10.19
N ALA A 447 -26.15 8.55 10.26
CA ALA A 447 -27.08 7.54 9.79
C ALA A 447 -28.41 7.76 10.50
N GLY A 448 -29.45 8.10 9.74
CA GLY A 448 -30.78 8.41 10.25
C GLY A 448 -31.36 7.22 11.00
N GLY A 449 -31.88 7.47 12.20
CA GLY A 449 -32.49 6.46 13.05
C GLY A 449 -32.96 7.02 14.38
N SER A 450 -33.99 7.87 14.36
CA SER A 450 -34.89 8.05 15.51
C SER A 450 -36.19 8.68 15.04
N ALA A 451 -37.29 7.94 15.16
CA ALA A 451 -38.64 8.44 14.96
C ALA A 451 -38.96 9.57 15.97
N PRO A 452 -39.73 10.59 15.59
CA PRO A 452 -40.18 11.60 16.55
C PRO A 452 -41.32 11.04 17.42
N PRO A 453 -41.42 11.45 18.70
CA PRO A 453 -42.53 11.07 19.57
C PRO A 453 -43.83 11.77 19.13
N PRO A 454 -45.01 11.18 19.42
CA PRO A 454 -46.28 11.77 19.03
C PRO A 454 -46.69 12.87 20.03
N GLY A 455 -47.11 14.02 19.51
CA GLY A 455 -47.97 14.95 20.25
C GLY A 455 -47.51 16.40 20.31
N ALA A 456 -48.00 17.22 19.37
CA ALA A 456 -48.36 18.62 19.62
C ALA A 456 -49.30 19.08 18.50
N GLY A 457 -50.45 19.64 18.90
CA GLY A 457 -51.54 20.09 18.02
C GLY A 457 -51.24 21.36 17.20
N PRO A 458 -52.23 21.85 16.45
CA PRO A 458 -52.01 22.64 15.24
C PRO A 458 -51.83 24.13 15.53
N ARG A 459 -50.88 24.76 14.82
CA ARG A 459 -50.88 26.22 14.60
C ARG A 459 -51.05 26.49 13.11
N ALA A 460 -52.14 27.17 12.81
CA ALA A 460 -52.44 27.79 11.53
C ALA A 460 -51.50 28.97 11.27
N GLY A 461 -51.09 29.16 10.02
CA GLY A 461 -50.45 30.39 9.58
C GLY A 461 -49.72 30.30 8.25
N GLY A 462 -50.36 30.80 7.19
CA GLY A 462 -49.70 31.51 6.08
C GLY A 462 -48.99 30.69 5.02
N SER A 463 -49.74 30.23 4.01
CA SER A 463 -49.20 29.78 2.72
C SER A 463 -48.90 30.97 1.80
N ALA A 464 -47.62 31.22 1.51
CA ALA A 464 -47.20 31.95 0.32
C ALA A 464 -46.80 30.92 -0.76
N PRO A 465 -47.22 31.08 -2.03
CA PRO A 465 -46.90 30.11 -3.08
C PRO A 465 -45.44 30.28 -3.53
N PRO A 466 -44.71 29.18 -3.79
CA PRO A 466 -43.39 29.27 -4.40
C PRO A 466 -43.50 29.68 -5.89
N PRO A 467 -42.50 30.39 -6.43
CA PRO A 467 -42.47 30.73 -7.85
C PRO A 467 -42.31 29.47 -8.70
N ALA A 468 -43.03 29.45 -9.83
CA ALA A 468 -43.03 28.38 -10.81
C ALA A 468 -41.60 28.08 -11.32
N ALA A 469 -41.17 26.83 -11.16
CA ALA A 469 -39.97 26.32 -11.80
C ALA A 469 -40.24 26.16 -13.30
N ALA A 470 -39.39 26.78 -14.11
CA ALA A 470 -39.39 26.61 -15.56
C ALA A 470 -39.07 25.15 -15.93
N ALA A 471 -39.86 24.59 -16.84
CA ALA A 471 -39.66 23.25 -17.37
C ALA A 471 -38.32 23.17 -18.14
N PRO A 472 -37.54 22.09 -17.97
CA PRO A 472 -36.37 21.85 -18.80
C PRO A 472 -36.81 21.53 -20.25
N PRO A 473 -36.04 21.95 -21.26
CA PRO A 473 -36.32 21.60 -22.65
C PRO A 473 -36.24 20.09 -22.86
N ALA A 474 -37.17 19.57 -23.66
CA ALA A 474 -37.26 18.17 -24.03
C ALA A 474 -35.93 17.66 -24.61
N ALA A 475 -35.41 16.59 -24.01
CA ALA A 475 -34.28 15.85 -24.55
C ALA A 475 -34.67 15.22 -25.89
N ALA A 476 -33.88 15.49 -26.92
CA ALA A 476 -34.00 14.82 -28.21
C ALA A 476 -33.78 13.31 -28.04
N ALA A 477 -34.64 12.52 -28.69
CA ALA A 477 -34.53 11.07 -28.71
C ALA A 477 -33.20 10.63 -29.35
N PRO A 478 -32.52 9.61 -28.80
CA PRO A 478 -31.33 9.04 -29.42
C PRO A 478 -31.72 8.32 -30.74
N PRO A 479 -30.82 8.32 -31.74
CA PRO A 479 -31.05 7.56 -32.97
C PRO A 479 -31.11 6.06 -32.67
N THR A 480 -32.10 5.40 -33.26
CA THR A 480 -32.27 3.94 -33.27
C THR A 480 -31.03 3.28 -33.88
N VAL A 481 -30.32 2.50 -33.07
CA VAL A 481 -29.26 1.60 -33.53
C VAL A 481 -29.93 0.39 -34.19
N ALA A 482 -29.56 0.12 -35.44
CA ALA A 482 -30.01 -1.05 -36.18
C ALA A 482 -29.52 -2.34 -35.51
N GLU A 483 -30.41 -3.31 -35.38
CA GLU A 483 -30.10 -4.68 -34.94
C GLU A 483 -29.07 -5.34 -35.87
N PRO A 484 -28.04 -6.02 -35.34
CA PRO A 484 -27.22 -6.92 -36.14
C PRO A 484 -28.02 -8.18 -36.52
N PRO A 485 -27.77 -8.77 -37.70
CA PRO A 485 -28.47 -9.96 -38.16
C PRO A 485 -28.17 -11.18 -37.28
N ALA A 486 -29.20 -12.00 -37.11
CA ALA A 486 -29.16 -13.26 -36.37
C ALA A 486 -28.05 -14.19 -36.88
N VAL A 487 -27.22 -14.67 -35.95
CA VAL A 487 -26.24 -15.72 -36.19
C VAL A 487 -26.97 -17.07 -36.15
N ALA A 488 -26.78 -17.87 -37.21
CA ALA A 488 -27.36 -19.20 -37.35
C ALA A 488 -26.78 -20.19 -36.32
N GLU A 489 -27.67 -20.98 -35.72
CA GLU A 489 -27.32 -22.13 -34.88
C GLU A 489 -26.66 -23.25 -35.71
N PRO A 490 -25.60 -23.91 -35.20
CA PRO A 490 -25.12 -25.15 -35.78
C PRO A 490 -25.97 -26.36 -35.30
N PRO A 491 -26.07 -27.42 -36.11
CA PRO A 491 -26.99 -28.53 -35.87
C PRO A 491 -26.53 -29.44 -34.73
N ALA A 492 -27.52 -29.95 -34.00
CA ALA A 492 -27.37 -30.98 -33.00
C ALA A 492 -27.03 -32.35 -33.63
N GLY A 493 -26.04 -33.03 -33.05
CA GLY A 493 -25.88 -34.48 -33.24
C GLY A 493 -24.48 -35.00 -32.93
N ALA A 494 -24.33 -35.67 -31.77
CA ALA A 494 -24.00 -37.10 -31.72
C ALA A 494 -23.60 -37.52 -30.29
N ASN A 495 -24.31 -38.54 -29.80
CA ASN A 495 -24.03 -39.31 -28.60
C ASN A 495 -22.66 -39.99 -28.64
N THR A 496 -21.95 -40.01 -27.51
CA THR A 496 -21.21 -41.20 -27.07
C THR A 496 -21.27 -41.36 -25.55
N LYS A 497 -21.67 -42.58 -25.17
CA LYS A 497 -21.69 -43.17 -23.82
C LYS A 497 -20.29 -43.28 -23.23
N SER A 498 -20.18 -43.04 -21.92
CA SER A 498 -19.14 -43.58 -21.02
C SER A 498 -19.55 -43.23 -19.57
N LEU A 499 -20.47 -43.97 -18.93
CA LEU A 499 -20.17 -45.00 -17.92
C LEU A 499 -18.93 -44.69 -17.05
N PHE A 500 -19.16 -44.13 -15.85
CA PHE A 500 -18.52 -44.58 -14.61
C PHE A 500 -19.38 -44.13 -13.41
N GLU A 501 -20.01 -45.10 -12.77
CA GLU A 501 -20.54 -44.98 -11.41
C GLU A 501 -19.36 -44.93 -10.43
N SER A 502 -19.42 -44.03 -9.45
CA SER A 502 -18.99 -44.39 -8.09
C SER A 502 -19.70 -43.48 -7.08
N GLU A 503 -20.56 -44.12 -6.30
CA GLU A 503 -21.05 -43.65 -5.01
C GLU A 503 -19.86 -43.36 -4.10
N PHE A 504 -19.90 -42.29 -3.31
CA PHE A 504 -19.34 -42.35 -1.95
C PHE A 504 -20.11 -41.48 -0.98
N ASN A 505 -20.39 -42.11 0.14
CA ASN A 505 -21.26 -41.70 1.23
C ASN A 505 -20.75 -40.50 2.01
N ASN A 506 -21.74 -39.70 2.39
CA ASN A 506 -21.75 -38.78 3.52
C ASN A 506 -21.61 -39.57 4.84
N THR A 507 -20.54 -39.33 5.61
CA THR A 507 -20.53 -39.56 7.07
C THR A 507 -19.61 -38.53 7.73
N GLY A 508 -20.13 -37.89 8.78
CA GLY A 508 -19.46 -36.81 9.49
C GLY A 508 -18.40 -37.25 10.49
N SER A 509 -17.73 -36.28 11.08
CA SER A 509 -17.18 -36.38 12.43
C SER A 509 -17.01 -34.99 13.02
N GLU A 510 -17.64 -34.81 14.19
CA GLU A 510 -17.30 -33.83 15.22
C GLU A 510 -15.83 -33.96 15.63
N LEU A 511 -15.19 -32.87 16.01
CA LEU A 511 -14.05 -32.93 16.93
C LEU A 511 -14.00 -31.67 17.81
N GLU A 512 -14.03 -31.96 19.10
CA GLU A 512 -13.99 -31.07 20.25
C GLU A 512 -12.68 -30.27 20.34
N TYR A 513 -12.77 -29.05 20.86
CA TYR A 513 -11.62 -28.24 21.25
C TYR A 513 -11.21 -28.54 22.69
N SER A 514 -9.91 -28.78 22.89
CA SER A 514 -9.19 -28.60 24.15
C SER A 514 -8.42 -27.29 24.12
#